data_AF-A0A7R9HQL1-F1
#
_entry.id   AF-A0A7R9HQL1-F1
#
_cell.length_a   1.000
_cell.length_b   1.000
_cell.length_c   1.000
_cell.angle_alpha   90.00
_cell.angle_beta   90.00
_cell.angle_gamma   90.00
#
_symmetry.space_group_name_H-M   'P 1'
#
loop_
_entity.id
_entity.type
_entity.pdbx_description
1 polymer ?
#
loop_
_entity_poly.entity_id
_entity_poly.type
_entity_poly.pdbx_seq_one_letter_code
_entity_poly.pdbx_strand_id
1 'polypeptide(L)'
;MGLLSNAGPPDWHPATSTIKMVCKEAAKYCKDLDVELGRLAVYHSLNKNGVAMHVVGMNTMDLLNSNLNIVHNGLTTQEKRVLEHVKEKFFSRLREGHWEGVELKKFNEMTAAEDS
;
A
#
# COMPACT_ATOMS: atom_id res chain seq x y z
N MET A 1 8.24 -0.59 -2.46
CA MET A 1 7.24 -0.78 -3.53
C MET A 1 6.06 0.20 -3.50
N GLY A 2 6.04 1.26 -2.65
CA GLY A 2 5.29 2.52 -2.87
C GLY A 2 3.75 2.50 -3.00
N LEU A 3 3.12 1.34 -3.21
CA LEU A 3 1.70 1.23 -3.58
C LEU A 3 0.77 1.86 -2.55
N LEU A 4 1.05 1.62 -1.26
CA LEU A 4 0.32 2.18 -0.13
C LEU A 4 1.07 3.38 0.48
N SER A 5 1.57 4.29 -0.36
CA SER A 5 2.18 5.55 0.07
C SER A 5 1.60 6.71 -0.75
N ASN A 6 1.71 7.94 -0.23
CA ASN A 6 1.25 9.11 -0.97
C ASN A 6 2.05 9.39 -2.25
N ALA A 7 3.31 8.91 -2.30
CA ALA A 7 4.15 9.00 -3.49
C ALA A 7 3.69 8.03 -4.60
N GLY A 8 2.99 6.95 -4.23
CA GLY A 8 2.55 5.91 -5.15
C GLY A 8 3.66 4.93 -5.55
N PRO A 9 3.29 3.88 -6.31
CA PRO A 9 4.24 2.87 -6.77
C PRO A 9 5.03 3.36 -8.00
N PRO A 10 6.23 2.80 -8.24
CA PRO A 10 6.93 2.97 -9.52
C PRO A 10 6.19 2.26 -10.66
N ASP A 11 6.49 2.64 -11.91
CA ASP A 11 5.80 2.13 -13.11
C ASP A 11 5.85 0.60 -13.23
N TRP A 12 6.99 0.00 -12.90
CA TRP A 12 7.24 -1.44 -12.94
C TRP A 12 6.45 -2.26 -11.91
N HIS A 13 5.72 -1.63 -10.99
CA HIS A 13 5.02 -2.35 -9.93
C HIS A 13 4.00 -3.37 -10.50
N PRO A 14 3.94 -4.61 -9.99
CA PRO A 14 3.16 -5.71 -10.59
C PRO A 14 1.64 -5.59 -10.41
N ALA A 15 1.17 -4.80 -9.44
CA ALA A 15 -0.25 -4.54 -9.23
C ALA A 15 -0.98 -4.12 -10.52
N THR A 16 -2.22 -4.59 -10.67
CA THR A 16 -3.08 -4.24 -11.81
C THR A 16 -3.38 -2.75 -11.85
N SER A 17 -3.79 -2.24 -13.01
CA SER A 17 -4.20 -0.84 -13.19
C SER A 17 -5.32 -0.44 -12.21
N THR A 18 -6.28 -1.33 -11.97
CA THR A 18 -7.37 -1.13 -11.00
C THR A 18 -6.84 -0.94 -9.59
N ILE A 19 -5.94 -1.81 -9.11
CA ILE A 19 -5.35 -1.68 -7.77
C ILE A 19 -4.54 -0.38 -7.67
N LYS A 20 -3.71 -0.08 -8.67
CA LYS A 20 -2.92 1.17 -8.71
C LYS A 20 -3.81 2.41 -8.66
N MET A 21 -4.91 2.42 -9.41
CA MET A 21 -5.88 3.52 -9.45
C MET A 21 -6.55 3.73 -8.08
N VAL A 22 -7.06 2.67 -7.47
CA VAL A 22 -7.69 2.76 -6.14
C VAL A 22 -6.70 3.26 -5.08
N CYS A 23 -5.46 2.78 -5.10
CA CYS A 23 -4.43 3.24 -4.18
C CYS A 23 -4.07 4.71 -4.41
N LYS A 24 -4.02 5.16 -5.67
CA LYS A 24 -3.78 6.56 -6.03
C LYS A 24 -4.90 7.49 -5.53
N GLU A 25 -6.16 7.05 -5.64
CA GLU A 25 -7.30 7.80 -5.11
C GLU A 25 -7.27 7.88 -3.58
N ALA A 26 -6.95 6.77 -2.90
CA ALA A 26 -6.79 6.74 -1.45
C ALA A 26 -5.63 7.65 -0.99
N ALA A 27 -4.49 7.61 -1.69
CA ALA A 27 -3.34 8.48 -1.45
C ALA A 27 -3.71 9.96 -1.61
N LYS A 28 -4.46 10.30 -2.66
CA LYS A 28 -4.95 11.67 -2.86
C LYS A 28 -5.83 12.12 -1.69
N TYR A 29 -6.79 11.29 -1.27
CA TYR A 29 -7.65 11.60 -0.12
C TYR A 29 -6.85 11.82 1.17
N CYS A 30 -5.86 10.96 1.44
CA CYS A 30 -4.99 11.11 2.61
C CYS A 30 -4.20 12.43 2.55
N LYS A 31 -3.62 12.74 1.38
CA LYS A 31 -2.84 13.96 1.15
C LYS A 31 -3.67 15.24 1.32
N ASP A 32 -4.92 15.24 0.84
CA ASP A 32 -5.85 16.38 0.99
C ASP A 32 -6.20 16.64 2.48
N LEU A 33 -5.93 15.68 3.37
CA LEU A 33 -6.14 15.76 4.83
C LEU A 33 -4.83 15.81 5.63
N ASP A 34 -3.69 16.03 4.98
CA ASP A 34 -2.35 16.03 5.60
C ASP A 34 -2.03 14.73 6.37
N VAL A 35 -2.45 13.59 5.81
CA VAL A 35 -2.19 12.25 6.35
C VAL A 35 -1.36 11.44 5.37
N GLU A 36 -0.35 10.73 5.87
CA GLU A 36 0.46 9.83 5.06
C GLU A 36 -0.17 8.43 4.96
N LEU A 37 -0.55 7.98 3.76
CA LEU A 37 -1.12 6.65 3.55
C LEU A 37 -0.20 5.52 4.06
N GLY A 38 1.11 5.69 3.92
CA GLY A 38 2.10 4.72 4.42
C GLY A 38 2.00 4.48 5.93
N ARG A 39 1.73 5.53 6.71
CA ARG A 39 1.54 5.41 8.17
C ARG A 39 0.32 4.58 8.51
N LEU A 40 -0.77 4.77 7.77
CA LEU A 40 -2.00 3.99 7.93
C LEU A 40 -1.77 2.51 7.60
N ALA A 41 -1.01 2.24 6.54
CA ALA A 41 -0.69 0.87 6.12
C ALA A 41 0.20 0.13 7.13
N VAL A 42 1.23 0.81 7.68
CA VAL A 42 2.09 0.23 8.72
C VAL A 42 1.29 -0.06 9.98
N TYR A 43 0.49 0.91 10.45
CA TYR A 43 -0.35 0.71 11.62
C TYR A 43 -1.34 -0.45 11.44
N HIS A 44 -2.04 -0.51 10.30
CA HIS A 44 -2.96 -1.61 10.00
C HIS A 44 -2.25 -2.97 10.05
N SER A 45 -1.05 -3.05 9.49
CA SER A 45 -0.27 -4.29 9.47
C SER A 45 0.10 -4.74 10.88
N LEU A 46 0.60 -3.82 11.72
CA LEU A 46 1.01 -4.11 13.10
C LEU A 46 -0.16 -4.56 14.00
N ASN A 47 -1.39 -4.14 13.68
CA ASN A 47 -2.59 -4.50 14.44
C ASN A 47 -3.28 -5.76 13.90
N LYS A 48 -2.64 -6.51 12.99
CA LYS A 48 -3.19 -7.76 12.45
C LYS A 48 -2.76 -8.94 13.31
N ASN A 49 -3.73 -9.57 13.97
CA ASN A 49 -3.48 -10.75 14.80
C ASN A 49 -2.90 -11.91 13.98
N GLY A 50 -2.00 -12.67 14.62
CA GLY A 50 -1.40 -13.87 14.02
C GLY A 50 -0.14 -13.64 13.18
N VAL A 51 0.39 -12.41 13.15
CA VAL A 51 1.66 -12.09 12.48
C VAL A 51 2.76 -11.88 13.52
N ALA A 52 3.83 -12.68 13.47
CA ALA A 52 4.92 -12.62 14.45
C ALA A 52 5.96 -11.53 14.15
N MET A 53 6.16 -11.19 12.87
CA MET A 53 7.17 -10.23 12.42
C MET A 53 6.67 -9.44 11.22
N HIS A 54 6.98 -8.14 11.20
CA HIS A 54 6.74 -7.26 10.07
C HIS A 54 8.06 -6.71 9.55
N VAL A 55 8.26 -6.78 8.23
CA VAL A 55 9.40 -6.16 7.55
C VAL A 55 8.89 -4.92 6.83
N VAL A 56 9.44 -3.76 7.17
CA VAL A 56 9.06 -2.47 6.59
C VAL A 56 10.28 -1.85 5.92
N GLY A 57 10.13 -1.43 4.67
CA GLY A 57 11.19 -0.74 3.93
C GLY A 57 11.18 0.77 4.19
N MET A 58 12.36 1.36 4.33
CA MET A 58 12.57 2.80 4.49
C MET A 58 13.94 3.19 3.92
N ASN A 59 14.02 4.35 3.26
CA ASN A 59 15.24 4.84 2.63
C ASN A 59 15.66 6.24 3.12
N THR A 60 14.94 6.80 4.10
CA THR A 60 15.24 8.09 4.72
C THR A 60 15.06 8.00 6.24
N MET A 61 15.74 8.91 6.96
CA MET A 61 15.59 9.02 8.43
C MET A 61 14.17 9.43 8.82
N ASP A 62 13.50 10.25 8.01
CA ASP A 62 12.11 10.67 8.29
C ASP A 62 11.14 9.49 8.24
N LEU A 63 11.30 8.59 7.25
CA LEU A 63 10.49 7.37 7.17
C LEU A 63 10.80 6.42 8.33
N LEU A 64 12.06 6.29 8.73
CA LEU A 64 12.45 5.52 9.92
C LEU A 64 11.76 6.05 11.18
N ASN A 65 11.90 7.36 11.44
CA ASN A 65 11.29 8.01 12.59
C ASN A 65 9.76 7.90 12.58
N SER A 66 9.15 8.05 11.40
CA SER A 66 7.70 7.88 11.23
C SER A 66 7.24 6.46 11.56
N ASN A 67 7.94 5.44 11.06
CA ASN A 67 7.63 4.03 11.35
C ASN A 67 7.77 3.72 12.84
N LEU A 68 8.87 4.16 13.48
CA LEU A 68 9.08 3.99 14.93
C LEU A 68 7.99 4.71 15.74
N ASN A 69 7.60 5.91 15.32
CA ASN A 69 6.52 6.65 15.97
C ASN A 69 5.20 5.88 15.92
N ILE A 70 4.87 5.21 14.81
CA ILE A 70 3.68 4.35 14.71
C ILE A 70 3.76 3.17 15.67
N VAL A 71 4.93 2.52 15.78
CA VAL A 71 5.12 1.38 16.70
C VAL A 71 4.92 1.80 18.16
N HIS A 72 5.47 2.95 18.55
CA HIS A 72 5.44 3.40 19.94
C HIS A 72 4.15 4.13 20.34
N ASN A 73 3.58 4.92 19.45
CA ASN A 73 2.49 5.85 19.77
C ASN A 73 1.19 5.57 18.99
N GLY A 74 1.26 4.73 17.96
CA GLY A 74 0.12 4.47 17.08
C GLY A 74 -0.29 5.68 16.24
N LEU A 75 -1.51 5.62 15.71
CA LEU A 75 -2.13 6.71 14.95
C LEU A 75 -2.84 7.72 15.86
N THR A 76 -2.79 8.98 15.43
CA THR A 76 -3.63 10.06 15.97
C THR A 76 -5.12 9.80 15.70
N THR A 77 -5.99 10.55 16.39
CA THR A 77 -7.44 10.45 16.19
C THR A 77 -7.86 10.80 14.76
N GLN A 78 -7.21 11.78 14.13
CA GLN A 78 -7.46 12.13 12.73
C GLN A 78 -7.06 10.98 11.80
N GLU A 79 -5.86 10.45 11.96
CA GLU A 79 -5.38 9.32 11.15
C GLU A 79 -6.25 8.08 11.29
N LYS A 80 -6.75 7.77 12.49
CA LYS A 80 -7.69 6.66 12.71
C LYS A 80 -9.00 6.85 11.93
N ARG A 81 -9.56 8.07 11.91
CA ARG A 81 -10.75 8.37 11.10
C ARG A 81 -10.47 8.24 9.60
N VAL A 82 -9.31 8.72 9.15
CA VAL A 82 -8.89 8.59 7.75
C VAL A 82 -8.71 7.12 7.38
N LEU A 83 -8.09 6.30 8.24
CA LEU A 83 -7.90 4.87 8.02
C LEU A 83 -9.24 4.15 7.79
N GLU A 84 -10.24 4.37 8.64
CA GLU A 84 -11.55 3.73 8.46
C GLU A 84 -12.23 4.20 7.18
N HIS A 85 -12.19 5.49 6.87
CA HIS A 85 -12.73 6.00 5.61
C HIS A 85 -12.02 5.42 4.37
N VAL A 86 -10.69 5.28 4.44
CA VAL A 86 -9.88 4.68 3.37
C VAL A 86 -10.31 3.22 3.12
N LYS A 87 -10.47 2.44 4.18
CA LYS A 87 -10.92 1.04 4.10
C LYS A 87 -12.32 0.94 3.50
N GLU A 88 -13.26 1.74 4.00
CA GLU A 88 -14.67 1.65 3.62
C GLU A 88 -14.98 2.22 2.24
N LYS A 89 -14.31 3.30 1.81
CA LYS A 89 -14.62 3.98 0.55
C LYS A 89 -13.75 3.54 -0.61
N PHE A 90 -12.47 3.25 -0.36
CA PHE A 90 -11.53 2.98 -1.44
C PHE A 90 -11.30 1.48 -1.58
N PHE A 91 -10.85 0.81 -0.52
CA PHE A 91 -10.42 -0.59 -0.60
C PHE A 91 -11.57 -1.60 -0.62
N SER A 92 -12.75 -1.25 -0.10
CA SER A 92 -13.97 -2.07 -0.28
C SER A 92 -14.38 -2.27 -1.74
N ARG A 93 -13.91 -1.40 -2.66
CA ARG A 93 -14.18 -1.51 -4.10
C ARG A 93 -13.33 -2.59 -4.79
N LEU A 94 -12.26 -3.05 -4.15
CA LEU A 94 -11.38 -4.06 -4.72
C LEU A 94 -12.00 -5.45 -4.51
N ARG A 95 -12.33 -6.12 -5.61
CA ARG A 95 -12.79 -7.53 -5.59
C ARG A 95 -11.62 -8.50 -5.39
N GLU A 96 -10.47 -8.18 -5.98
CA GLU A 96 -9.21 -8.90 -5.82
C GLU A 96 -8.15 -7.92 -5.30
N GLY A 97 -7.58 -8.23 -4.13
CA GLY A 97 -6.60 -7.39 -3.44
C GLY A 97 -5.15 -7.85 -3.59
N HIS A 98 -4.88 -8.88 -4.38
CA HIS A 98 -3.54 -9.41 -4.64
C HIS A 98 -3.21 -9.35 -6.14
N TRP A 99 -1.94 -9.48 -6.46
CA TRP A 99 -1.41 -9.49 -7.83
C TRP A 99 -0.49 -10.71 -8.06
N GLU A 100 -0.71 -11.76 -7.28
CA GLU A 100 0.01 -13.03 -7.41
C GLU A 100 -0.24 -13.63 -8.80
N GLY A 101 0.81 -14.13 -9.44
CA GLY A 101 0.75 -14.74 -10.78
C GLY A 101 0.72 -13.76 -11.96
N VAL A 102 0.56 -12.44 -11.72
CA VAL A 102 0.56 -11.43 -12.81
C VAL A 102 1.89 -11.41 -13.56
N GLU A 103 3.01 -11.48 -12.86
CA GLU A 103 4.35 -11.48 -13.47
C GLU A 103 4.64 -12.78 -14.22
N LEU A 104 4.25 -13.94 -13.65
CA LEU A 104 4.40 -15.24 -14.31
C LEU A 104 3.62 -15.31 -15.62
N LYS A 105 2.38 -14.77 -15.63
CA LYS A 105 1.57 -14.71 -16.83
C LYS A 105 2.24 -13.85 -17.91
N LYS A 106 2.72 -12.67 -17.55
CA LYS A 106 3.46 -11.79 -18.49
C LYS A 106 4.71 -12.45 -19.04
N PHE A 107 5.49 -13.10 -18.17
CA PHE A 107 6.69 -13.81 -18.59
C PHE A 107 6.37 -14.93 -19.58
N ASN A 108 5.37 -15.77 -19.29
CA ASN A 108 4.96 -16.86 -20.16
C ASN A 108 4.42 -16.35 -21.52
N GLU A 109 3.70 -15.23 -21.53
CA GLU A 109 3.22 -14.59 -22.76
C GLU A 109 4.39 -14.06 -23.61
N MET A 110 5.42 -13.48 -22.98
CA MET A 110 6.63 -13.02 -23.67
C MET A 110 7.41 -14.18 -24.30
N THR A 111 7.63 -15.27 -23.55
CA THR A 111 8.36 -16.44 -24.07
C THR A 111 7.60 -17.13 -25.20
N ALA A 112 6.27 -17.24 -25.10
CA ALA A 112 5.45 -17.83 -26.16
C ALA A 112 5.47 -17.00 -27.46
N ALA A 113 5.63 -15.67 -27.36
CA ALA A 113 5.74 -14.78 -28.51
C ALA A 113 7.14 -14.80 -29.17
N GLU A 114 8.18 -15.24 -28.46
CA GLU A 114 9.54 -15.41 -29.01
C GLU A 114 9.71 -16.75 -29.74
N ASP A 115 8.93 -17.76 -29.36
CA ASP A 115 8.92 -19.11 -29.97
C ASP A 115 7.95 -19.23 -31.17
N SER A 116 7.27 -18.15 -31.56
CA SER A 116 6.26 -18.09 -32.64
C SER A 116 6.76 -17.30 -33.85
#